data_AF-A0A1V4H9G0-F1
#
_entry.id   AF-A0A1V4H9G0-F1
#
_cell.length_a   1.000
_cell.length_b   1.000
_cell.length_c   1.000
_cell.angle_alpha   90.00
_cell.angle_beta   90.00
_cell.angle_gamma   90.00
#
_symmetry.space_group_name_H-M   'P 1'
#
loop_
_entity.id
_entity.type
_entity.pdbx_description
1 polymer ?
#
loop_
_entity_poly.entity_id
_entity_poly.type
_entity_poly.pdbx_seq_one_letter_code
_entity_poly.pdbx_strand_id
1 'polypeptide(L)'
;MNQYTTLTGKIAFHDQITSTASTTYNVGNYRTLIIDIFGTSSSRTINFKSIGVSGTPYPLSGVRLSDLTVASSTSSTGETWSFDVTGLDSVGIDVSAISGGDVSVKGRFVA
;
A
#
# COMPACT_ATOMS: atom_id res chain seq x y z
N MET A 1 3.42 -35.33 -4.92
CA MET A 1 2.62 -34.13 -5.25
C MET A 1 3.16 -33.02 -4.36
N ASN A 2 4.00 -32.15 -4.90
CA ASN A 2 4.65 -31.10 -4.11
C ASN A 2 3.61 -30.01 -3.84
N GLN A 3 3.26 -29.83 -2.57
CA GLN A 3 2.36 -28.78 -2.12
C GLN A 3 3.10 -27.44 -2.28
N TYR A 4 2.75 -26.65 -3.29
CA TYR A 4 3.16 -25.25 -3.36
C TYR A 4 2.39 -24.49 -2.28
N THR A 5 3.02 -24.22 -1.14
CA THR A 5 2.47 -23.32 -0.13
C THR A 5 2.50 -21.90 -0.71
N THR A 6 1.39 -21.44 -1.26
CA THR A 6 1.23 -20.05 -1.69
C THR A 6 1.32 -19.14 -0.46
N LEU A 7 2.51 -18.59 -0.19
CA LEU A 7 2.72 -17.57 0.83
C LEU A 7 2.02 -16.28 0.36
N THR A 8 0.76 -16.10 0.72
CA THR A 8 0.03 -14.84 0.52
C THR A 8 -0.36 -14.29 1.89
N GLY A 9 0.21 -13.14 2.25
CA GLY A 9 -0.13 -12.43 3.49
C GLY A 9 -1.13 -11.33 3.19
N LYS A 10 -2.38 -11.46 3.67
CA LYS A 10 -3.32 -10.33 3.72
C LYS A 10 -2.90 -9.40 4.86
N ILE A 11 -2.89 -8.10 4.59
CA ILE A 11 -2.51 -7.07 5.55
C ILE A 11 -3.48 -5.89 5.48
N ALA A 12 -3.62 -5.18 6.60
CA ALA A 12 -4.36 -3.93 6.66
C ALA A 12 -3.41 -2.83 7.11
N PHE A 13 -3.03 -1.92 6.20
CA PHE A 13 -2.27 -0.74 6.59
C PHE A 13 -3.13 0.19 7.42
N HIS A 14 -4.38 0.38 6.99
CA HIS A 14 -5.38 1.22 7.65
C HIS A 14 -6.75 0.57 7.50
N ASP A 15 -7.57 0.59 8.55
CA ASP A 15 -8.95 0.08 8.55
C ASP A 15 -9.89 1.12 9.13
N GLN A 16 -10.71 1.73 8.25
CA GLN A 16 -11.69 2.77 8.57
C GLN A 16 -11.14 3.93 9.41
N ILE A 17 -9.92 4.39 9.11
CA ILE A 17 -9.33 5.52 9.84
C ILE A 17 -9.99 6.82 9.39
N THR A 18 -10.14 7.76 10.32
CA THR A 18 -10.77 9.08 10.10
C THR A 18 -9.82 10.25 10.36
N SER A 19 -8.56 9.96 10.67
CA SER A 19 -7.47 10.91 10.87
C SER A 19 -6.23 10.47 10.11
N THR A 20 -5.21 11.33 10.05
CA THR A 20 -3.92 10.97 9.44
C THR A 20 -3.24 9.84 10.22
N ALA A 21 -2.56 8.94 9.50
CA ALA A 21 -1.85 7.81 10.08
C ALA A 21 -0.82 7.25 9.10
N SER A 22 0.24 6.65 9.63
CA SER A 22 1.25 5.95 8.83
C SER A 22 1.51 4.56 9.40
N THR A 23 1.51 3.56 8.53
CA THR A 23 1.75 2.15 8.88
C THR A 23 2.78 1.58 7.92
N THR A 24 3.69 0.74 8.43
CA THR A 24 4.71 0.03 7.67
C THR A 24 4.62 -1.47 7.89
N TYR A 25 4.96 -2.25 6.87
CA TYR A 25 5.12 -3.70 6.96
C TYR A 25 6.43 -4.14 6.33
N ASN A 26 7.07 -5.12 6.98
CA ASN A 26 8.25 -5.80 6.44
C ASN A 26 7.86 -6.60 5.19
N VAL A 27 8.69 -6.49 4.15
CA VAL A 27 8.47 -7.17 2.86
C VAL A 27 8.93 -8.63 2.91
N GLY A 28 10.02 -8.93 3.63
CA GLY A 28 10.56 -10.30 3.69
C GLY A 28 10.93 -10.84 2.31
N ASN A 29 10.38 -11.99 1.93
CA ASN A 29 10.68 -12.66 0.65
C ASN A 29 9.65 -12.37 -0.47
N TYR A 30 8.77 -11.39 -0.25
CA TYR A 30 7.74 -11.04 -1.24
C TYR A 30 8.30 -10.16 -2.36
N ARG A 31 7.70 -10.25 -3.55
CA ARG A 31 8.09 -9.49 -4.74
C ARG A 31 7.07 -8.44 -5.14
N THR A 32 5.80 -8.72 -4.89
CA THR A 32 4.71 -7.81 -5.27
C THR A 32 3.82 -7.53 -4.08
N LEU A 33 3.43 -6.26 -3.93
CA LEU A 33 2.32 -5.84 -3.08
C LEU A 33 1.19 -5.33 -3.97
N ILE A 34 -0.02 -5.82 -3.73
CA ILE A 34 -1.25 -5.24 -4.29
C ILE A 34 -2.04 -4.64 -3.14
N ILE A 35 -2.47 -3.38 -3.26
CA ILE A 35 -3.35 -2.73 -2.28
C ILE A 35 -4.66 -2.30 -2.94
N ASP A 36 -5.72 -2.33 -2.15
CA ASP A 36 -7.01 -1.73 -2.43
C ASP A 36 -7.20 -0.51 -1.50
N ILE A 37 -7.65 0.60 -2.10
CA ILE A 37 -7.94 1.85 -1.42
C ILE A 37 -9.45 2.10 -1.54
N PHE A 38 -10.13 2.17 -0.40
CA PHE A 38 -11.59 2.33 -0.35
C PHE A 38 -12.00 3.05 0.94
N GLY A 39 -13.28 3.41 1.06
CA GLY A 39 -13.83 4.14 2.21
C GLY A 39 -14.80 5.23 1.79
N THR A 40 -15.31 5.98 2.76
CA THR A 40 -16.34 7.00 2.54
C THR A 40 -15.83 8.44 2.48
N SER A 41 -14.54 8.68 2.77
CA SER A 41 -13.95 10.02 2.80
C SER A 41 -14.21 10.81 1.52
N SER A 42 -14.55 12.09 1.66
CA SER A 42 -14.76 13.01 0.53
C SER A 42 -13.45 13.60 0.01
N SER A 43 -12.43 13.73 0.87
CA SER A 43 -11.05 14.00 0.48
C SER A 43 -10.07 13.10 1.24
N ARG A 44 -8.97 12.72 0.58
CA ARG A 44 -7.83 12.01 1.16
C ARG A 44 -6.57 12.25 0.35
N THR A 45 -5.40 12.06 0.98
CA THR A 45 -4.11 11.99 0.29
C THR A 45 -3.28 10.88 0.90
N ILE A 46 -2.94 9.89 0.07
CA ILE A 46 -2.21 8.68 0.46
C ILE A 46 -0.87 8.68 -0.26
N ASN A 47 0.22 8.62 0.50
CA ASN A 47 1.58 8.53 0.00
C ASN A 47 2.11 7.10 0.15
N PHE A 48 2.73 6.59 -0.90
CA PHE A 48 3.36 5.28 -0.91
C PHE A 48 4.85 5.43 -0.60
N LYS A 49 5.36 4.62 0.33
CA LYS A 49 6.74 4.73 0.83
C LYS A 49 7.49 3.41 0.69
N SER A 50 8.74 3.48 0.24
CA SER A 50 9.72 2.40 0.28
C SER A 50 10.74 2.65 1.38
N ILE A 51 11.17 1.59 2.05
CA ILE A 51 12.21 1.65 3.07
C ILE A 51 13.23 0.56 2.71
N GLY A 52 14.44 0.99 2.37
CA GLY A 52 15.57 0.11 2.07
C GLY A 52 16.49 -0.07 3.28
N VAL A 53 17.67 -0.65 3.04
CA VAL A 53 18.66 -0.99 4.09
C VAL A 53 19.14 0.20 4.94
N SER A 54 18.99 1.44 4.47
CA SER A 54 19.36 2.63 5.25
C SER A 54 18.31 3.01 6.31
N GLY A 55 17.11 2.43 6.24
CA GLY A 55 15.97 2.81 7.09
C GLY A 55 15.29 4.13 6.70
N THR A 56 15.86 4.89 5.76
CA THR A 56 15.26 6.15 5.29
C THR A 56 14.05 5.86 4.38
N PRO A 57 12.89 6.48 4.63
CA PRO A 57 11.73 6.35 3.75
C PRO A 57 11.89 7.20 2.48
N TYR A 58 11.58 6.61 1.33
CA TYR A 58 11.53 7.27 0.03
C TYR A 58 10.15 7.09 -0.62
N PRO A 59 9.75 7.95 -1.58
CA PRO A 59 8.55 7.72 -2.36
C PRO A 59 8.65 6.38 -3.13
N LEU A 60 7.59 5.57 -3.07
CA LEU A 60 7.48 4.34 -3.85
C LEU A 60 6.50 4.53 -5.00
N SER A 61 6.97 4.36 -6.24
CA SER A 61 6.06 4.37 -7.39
C SER A 61 5.26 3.08 -7.46
N GLY A 62 3.94 3.19 -7.58
CA GLY A 62 3.02 2.10 -7.90
C GLY A 62 2.38 2.30 -9.26
N VAL A 63 1.72 1.24 -9.74
CA VAL A 63 0.92 1.24 -10.97
C VAL A 63 -0.54 1.04 -10.60
N ARG A 64 -1.41 1.98 -10.96
CA ARG A 64 -2.86 1.81 -10.82
C ARG A 64 -3.36 0.80 -11.84
N LEU A 65 -4.03 -0.25 -11.41
CA LEU A 65 -4.37 -1.37 -12.28
C LEU A 65 -5.48 -1.07 -13.29
N SER A 66 -6.30 -0.04 -13.04
CA SER A 66 -7.42 0.32 -13.93
C SER A 66 -6.98 1.03 -15.20
N ASP A 67 -5.91 1.85 -15.12
CA ASP A 67 -5.51 2.77 -16.20
C ASP A 67 -3.99 2.81 -16.45
N LEU A 68 -3.21 2.01 -15.71
CA LEU A 68 -1.75 1.92 -15.76
C LEU A 68 -1.01 3.22 -15.38
N THR A 69 -1.69 4.16 -14.71
CA THR A 69 -1.05 5.37 -14.19
C THR A 69 0.04 4.99 -13.20
N VAL A 70 1.21 5.61 -13.37
CA VAL A 70 2.35 5.46 -12.44
C VAL A 70 2.42 6.68 -11.53
N ALA A 71 2.36 6.47 -10.22
CA ALA A 71 2.47 7.56 -9.24
C ALA A 71 2.97 7.03 -7.89
N SER A 72 3.47 7.95 -7.04
CA SER A 72 3.87 7.66 -5.65
C SER A 72 2.84 8.10 -4.60
N SER A 73 1.70 8.62 -5.05
CA SER A 73 0.58 9.01 -4.21
C SER A 73 -0.73 8.99 -4.99
N THR A 74 -1.85 8.99 -4.26
CA THR A 74 -3.18 9.17 -4.82
C THR A 74 -4.06 9.96 -3.86
N SER A 75 -4.98 10.75 -4.43
CA SER A 75 -6.03 11.44 -3.68
C SER A 75 -7.43 10.93 -4.06
N SER A 76 -7.49 9.80 -4.76
CA SER A 76 -8.73 9.14 -5.19
C SER A 76 -9.04 7.93 -4.31
N THR A 77 -10.18 7.27 -4.56
CA THR A 77 -10.66 6.08 -3.83
C THR A 77 -11.32 5.10 -4.80
N GLY A 78 -11.56 3.87 -4.37
CA GLY A 78 -12.06 2.80 -5.24
C GLY A 78 -11.01 2.33 -6.24
N GLU A 79 -9.74 2.28 -5.81
CA GLU A 79 -8.59 2.00 -6.67
C GLU A 79 -7.80 0.79 -6.18
N THR A 80 -7.20 0.07 -7.12
CA THR A 80 -6.22 -0.99 -6.85
C THR A 80 -4.87 -0.61 -7.44
N TRP A 81 -3.82 -0.74 -6.64
CA TRP A 81 -2.45 -0.41 -7.01
C TRP A 81 -1.53 -1.61 -6.83
N SER A 82 -0.59 -1.79 -7.77
CA SER A 82 0.47 -2.80 -7.71
C SER A 82 1.83 -2.14 -7.52
N PHE A 83 2.68 -2.77 -6.72
CA PHE A 83 4.03 -2.32 -6.41
C PHE A 83 4.99 -3.48 -6.55
N ASP A 84 6.14 -3.24 -7.19
CA ASP A 84 7.32 -4.09 -7.02
C ASP A 84 7.96 -3.72 -5.67
N VAL A 85 8.09 -4.71 -4.80
CA VAL A 85 8.68 -4.56 -3.47
C VAL A 85 9.98 -5.35 -3.33
N THR A 86 10.47 -5.96 -4.41
CA THR A 86 11.67 -6.80 -4.41
C THR A 86 12.88 -6.04 -3.87
N GLY A 87 13.53 -6.59 -2.84
CA GLY A 87 14.74 -6.02 -2.25
C GLY A 87 14.51 -4.84 -1.30
N LEU A 88 13.26 -4.43 -1.06
CA LEU A 88 12.92 -3.50 0.00
C LEU A 88 12.91 -4.23 1.35
N ASP A 89 13.27 -3.52 2.43
CA ASP A 89 13.12 -4.02 3.79
C ASP A 89 11.66 -3.91 4.23
N SER A 90 11.08 -2.72 4.02
CA SER A 90 9.71 -2.41 4.38
C SER A 90 9.02 -1.54 3.32
N VAL A 91 7.69 -1.57 3.34
CA VAL A 91 6.81 -0.69 2.57
C VAL A 91 5.85 0.01 3.52
N GLY A 92 5.55 1.27 3.24
CA GLY A 92 4.70 2.11 4.07
C GLY A 92 3.56 2.75 3.29
N ILE A 93 2.42 2.89 3.95
CA ILE A 93 1.28 3.66 3.47
C ILE A 93 1.00 4.78 4.46
N ASP A 94 1.04 6.01 3.98
CA ASP A 94 0.89 7.21 4.79
C ASP A 94 -0.33 8.02 4.34
N VAL A 95 -1.35 8.07 5.19
CA VAL A 95 -2.53 8.91 4.99
C VAL A 95 -2.22 10.28 5.57
N SER A 96 -1.80 11.19 4.70
CA SER A 96 -1.31 12.54 5.05
C SER A 96 -2.41 13.60 5.15
N ALA A 97 -3.57 13.34 4.55
CA ALA A 97 -4.77 14.16 4.69
C ALA A 97 -6.02 13.27 4.55
N ILE A 98 -7.07 13.59 5.29
CA ILE A 98 -8.39 12.96 5.21
C ILE A 98 -9.48 13.91 5.71
N SER A 99 -10.64 13.92 5.05
CA SER A 99 -11.83 14.60 5.56
C SER A 99 -13.12 13.98 5.03
N GLY A 100 -14.22 14.25 5.74
CA GLY A 100 -15.57 13.91 5.29
C GLY A 100 -15.86 12.42 5.17
N GLY A 101 -15.27 11.58 6.04
CA GLY A 101 -15.49 10.14 6.08
C GLY A 101 -14.21 9.38 6.46
N ASP A 102 -14.18 8.08 6.15
CA ASP A 102 -13.06 7.19 6.45
C ASP A 102 -12.23 6.79 5.21
N VAL A 103 -11.05 6.24 5.46
CA VAL A 103 -10.26 5.53 4.44
C VAL A 103 -9.74 4.22 5.00
N SER A 104 -9.71 3.21 4.15
CA SER A 104 -9.14 1.89 4.39
C SER A 104 -8.13 1.59 3.30
N VAL A 105 -6.97 1.08 3.69
CA VAL A 105 -5.95 0.59 2.76
C VAL A 105 -5.56 -0.81 3.19
N LYS A 106 -6.01 -1.80 2.42
CA LYS A 106 -5.75 -3.22 2.68
C LYS A 106 -5.00 -3.79 1.49
N GLY A 107 -4.17 -4.80 1.72
CA GLY A 107 -3.35 -5.34 0.67
C GLY A 107 -2.99 -6.80 0.85
N ARG A 108 -2.26 -7.31 -0.13
CA ARG A 108 -1.76 -8.67 -0.18
C ARG A 108 -0.36 -8.68 -0.78
N PHE A 109 0.57 -9.27 -0.04
CA PHE A 109 1.87 -9.61 -0.58
C PHE A 109 1.84 -10.92 -1.37
N VAL A 110 2.70 -11.01 -2.40
CA VAL A 110 2.89 -12.17 -3.27
C VAL A 110 4.39 -12.38 -3.49
N ALA A 111 4.84 -13.64 -3.39
CA ALA A 111 6.24 -14.06 -3.55
C ALA A 111 6.57 -14.47 -5.00
#